data_AF-A0A7K3WR30-F1
#
_entry.id   AF-A0A7K3WR30-F1
#
_cell.length_a   1.000
_cell.length_b   1.000
_cell.length_c   1.000
_cell.angle_alpha   90.00
_cell.angle_beta   90.00
_cell.angle_gamma   90.00
#
_symmetry.space_group_name_H-M   'P 1'
#
loop_
_entity.id
_entity.type
_entity.pdbx_description
1 polymer ?
#
loop_
_entity_poly.entity_id
_entity_poly.type
_entity_poly.pdbx_seq_one_letter_code
_entity_poly.pdbx_strand_id
1 'polypeptide(L)'
;MIFIFDWGHETRKVIGPLSQDDLYIKAPSGFVDLVYIKSWFRVFFIPTIPTATRYFLIVAENNQRREISKADFEKLKPLAELNVLVVNDDISEEEYSERRSKINHY
;
A
#
# COMPACT_ATOMS: atom_id res chain seq x y z
N MET A 1 -21.47 23.81 26.93
CA MET A 1 -20.60 23.84 25.74
C MET A 1 -20.35 22.39 25.35
N ILE A 2 -20.87 21.93 24.22
CA ILE A 2 -20.71 20.54 23.78
C ILE A 2 -19.48 20.51 22.87
N PHE A 3 -18.43 19.83 23.32
CA PHE A 3 -17.28 19.53 22.48
C PHE A 3 -17.54 18.16 21.84
N ILE A 4 -17.88 18.14 20.56
CA ILE A 4 -17.99 16.90 19.78
C ILE A 4 -16.58 16.60 19.26
N PHE A 5 -15.92 15.63 19.88
CA PHE A 5 -14.66 15.08 19.39
C PHE A 5 -14.97 13.90 18.47
N ASP A 6 -14.49 13.95 17.23
CA ASP A 6 -14.59 12.83 16.29
C ASP A 6 -13.22 12.12 16.24
N TRP A 7 -13.17 10.89 16.76
CA TRP A 7 -11.95 10.10 16.89
C TRP A 7 -12.00 8.92 15.93
N GLY A 8 -10.89 8.64 15.25
CA GLY A 8 -10.74 7.43 14.44
C GLY A 8 -11.19 7.55 12.99
N HIS A 9 -11.12 8.75 12.39
CA HIS A 9 -11.24 8.85 10.94
C HIS A 9 -10.05 8.14 10.28
N GLU A 10 -10.31 7.12 9.47
CA GLU A 10 -9.26 6.38 8.77
C GLU A 10 -9.38 6.57 7.26
N THR A 11 -8.25 6.83 6.60
CA THR A 11 -8.16 6.85 5.14
C THR A 11 -7.33 5.67 4.68
N ARG A 12 -7.93 4.81 3.85
CA ARG A 12 -7.25 3.69 3.19
C ARG A 12 -6.77 4.13 1.81
N LYS A 13 -5.51 3.87 1.48
CA LYS A 13 -4.97 4.02 0.12
C LYS A 13 -4.36 2.71 -0.36
N VAL A 14 -4.84 2.22 -1.49
CA VAL A 14 -4.24 1.10 -2.23
C VAL A 14 -3.18 1.66 -3.16
N ILE A 15 -1.98 1.09 -3.12
CA ILE A 15 -0.85 1.48 -3.97
C ILE A 15 -0.87 0.69 -5.27
N GLY A 16 -1.03 -0.63 -5.18
CA GLY A 16 -1.00 -1.50 -6.34
C GLY A 16 -0.84 -2.98 -5.98
N PRO A 17 -1.03 -3.87 -6.96
CA PRO A 17 -0.86 -5.29 -6.79
C PRO A 17 0.62 -5.69 -6.82
N LEU A 18 0.97 -6.72 -6.06
CA LEU A 18 2.27 -7.35 -6.00
C LEU A 18 2.11 -8.85 -6.25
N SER A 19 3.06 -9.41 -6.99
CA SER A 19 3.16 -10.85 -7.22
C SER A 19 3.84 -11.51 -6.03
N GLN A 20 3.59 -12.81 -5.82
CA GLN A 20 4.24 -13.54 -4.74
C GLN A 20 5.75 -13.61 -4.86
N ASP A 21 6.25 -13.69 -6.09
CA ASP A 21 7.68 -13.75 -6.37
C ASP A 21 8.42 -12.49 -5.91
N ASP A 22 7.70 -11.37 -5.79
CA ASP A 22 8.23 -10.08 -5.32
C ASP A 22 8.21 -9.96 -3.79
N LEU A 23 7.56 -10.90 -3.09
CA LEU A 23 7.43 -10.86 -1.63
C LEU A 23 8.50 -11.73 -0.97
N TYR A 24 9.31 -11.12 -0.11
CA TYR A 24 10.19 -11.86 0.81
C TYR A 24 9.42 -12.64 1.90
N ILE A 25 8.10 -12.46 2.00
CA ILE A 25 7.25 -13.02 3.06
C ILE A 25 6.20 -13.93 2.42
N LYS A 26 6.08 -15.16 2.91
CA LYS A 26 5.10 -16.15 2.44
C LYS A 26 3.67 -15.61 2.58
N ALA A 27 3.05 -15.23 1.47
CA ALA A 27 1.62 -14.92 1.37
C ALA A 27 0.85 -16.18 0.91
N PRO A 28 -0.43 -16.34 1.27
CA PRO A 28 -1.28 -17.35 0.64
C PRO A 28 -1.38 -17.08 -0.86
N SER A 29 -1.28 -18.15 -1.67
CA SER A 29 -1.29 -18.15 -3.16
C SER A 29 -2.17 -17.03 -3.75
N GLY A 30 -1.62 -16.22 -4.67
CA GLY A 30 -2.36 -15.15 -5.35
C GLY A 30 -1.69 -13.77 -5.32
N PHE A 31 -2.35 -12.79 -5.94
CA PHE A 31 -1.94 -11.38 -5.93
C PHE A 31 -2.24 -10.73 -4.57
N VAL A 32 -1.33 -9.88 -4.10
CA VAL A 32 -1.54 -9.08 -2.88
C VAL A 32 -1.49 -7.60 -3.19
N ASP A 33 -2.41 -6.84 -2.62
CA ASP A 33 -2.42 -5.39 -2.71
C ASP A 33 -1.58 -4.78 -1.59
N LEU A 34 -0.69 -3.87 -1.97
CA LEU A 34 0.03 -3.04 -1.02
C LEU A 34 -0.86 -1.85 -0.62
N VAL A 35 -1.13 -1.71 0.67
CA VAL A 35 -2.07 -0.71 1.20
C VAL A 35 -1.45 0.00 2.39
N TYR A 36 -1.74 1.30 2.54
CA TYR A 36 -1.53 1.98 3.81
C TYR A 36 -2.84 2.58 4.33
N ILE A 37 -2.96 2.63 5.65
CA ILE A 37 -4.08 3.25 6.35
C ILE A 37 -3.52 4.38 7.20
N LYS A 38 -4.06 5.58 7.02
CA LYS A 38 -3.78 6.74 7.86
C LYS A 38 -4.95 6.97 8.79
N SER A 39 -4.69 6.93 10.09
CA SER A 39 -5.65 7.33 11.12
C SER A 39 -5.46 8.81 11.41
N TRP A 40 -6.56 9.54 11.57
CA TRP A 40 -6.58 10.98 11.74
C TRP A 40 -7.35 11.36 12.99
N PHE A 41 -6.90 12.43 13.61
CA PHE A 41 -7.61 13.12 14.68
C PHE A 41 -8.18 14.42 14.14
N ARG A 42 -9.49 14.62 14.32
CA ARG A 42 -10.20 15.81 13.86
C ARG A 42 -10.78 16.56 15.05
N VAL A 43 -10.30 17.79 15.24
CA VAL A 43 -10.91 18.77 16.15
C VAL A 43 -11.58 19.81 15.26
N PHE A 44 -12.81 20.21 15.60
CA PHE A 44 -13.65 21.11 14.78
C PHE A 44 -13.03 22.48 14.41
N PHE A 45 -11.83 22.81 14.92
CA PHE A 45 -11.12 24.07 14.67
C PHE A 45 -9.62 23.90 14.36
N ILE A 46 -9.11 22.67 14.23
CA ILE A 46 -7.70 22.38 13.94
C ILE A 46 -7.63 21.60 12.62
N PRO A 47 -6.62 21.84 11.74
CA PRO A 47 -6.38 20.99 10.58
C PRO A 47 -6.22 19.52 11.01
N THR A 48 -6.78 18.59 10.23
CA THR A 48 -6.78 17.16 10.52
C THR A 48 -5.34 16.66 10.70
N ILE A 49 -5.01 16.12 11.89
CA ILE A 49 -3.65 15.67 12.21
C ILE A 49 -3.56 14.15 12.00
N PRO A 50 -2.62 13.64 11.20
CA PRO A 50 -2.41 12.20 11.08
C PRO A 50 -1.81 11.69 12.39
N THR A 51 -2.48 10.75 13.04
CA THR A 51 -2.04 10.19 14.34
C THR A 51 -1.24 8.91 14.16
N ALA A 52 -1.56 8.11 13.15
CA ALA A 52 -0.85 6.88 12.86
C ALA A 52 -0.89 6.58 11.36
N THR A 53 0.18 5.99 10.85
CA THR A 53 0.18 5.34 9.52
C THR A 53 0.56 3.89 9.72
N ARG A 54 -0.29 2.98 9.26
CA ARG A 54 -0.05 1.54 9.27
C ARG A 54 -0.01 1.00 7.86
N TYR A 55 0.83 0.02 7.62
CA TYR A 55 1.10 -0.53 6.29
C TYR A 55 0.67 -1.99 6.26
N PHE A 56 -0.01 -2.40 5.21
CA PHE A 56 -0.61 -3.72 5.09
C PHE A 56 -0.36 -4.32 3.70
N LEU A 57 -0.24 -5.65 3.69
CA LEU A 57 -0.45 -6.48 2.51
C LEU A 57 -1.84 -7.10 2.63
N ILE A 58 -2.67 -6.94 1.59
CA ILE A 58 -4.03 -7.47 1.56
C ILE A 58 -4.13 -8.48 0.43
N VAL A 59 -4.49 -9.72 0.74
CA VAL A 59 -4.67 -10.78 -0.26
C VAL A 59 -5.98 -10.55 -1.00
N ALA A 60 -5.95 -10.48 -2.33
CA ALA A 60 -7.13 -10.19 -3.14
C ALA A 60 -8.22 -11.27 -3.02
N GLU A 61 -7.82 -12.54 -2.83
CA GLU A 61 -8.73 -13.69 -2.83
C GLU A 61 -9.60 -13.80 -1.57
N ASN A 62 -9.06 -13.43 -0.40
CA ASN A 62 -9.71 -13.67 0.89
C ASN A 62 -9.69 -12.47 1.84
N ASN A 63 -9.23 -11.30 1.38
CA ASN A 63 -9.10 -10.06 2.16
C ASN A 63 -8.29 -10.22 3.46
N GLN A 64 -7.44 -11.24 3.57
CA GLN A 64 -6.53 -11.36 4.71
C GLN A 64 -5.53 -10.20 4.65
N ARG A 65 -5.45 -9.47 5.76
CA ARG A 65 -4.51 -8.37 5.93
C ARG A 65 -3.35 -8.81 6.82
N ARG A 66 -2.13 -8.56 6.36
CA ARG A 66 -0.91 -8.70 7.17
C ARG A 66 -0.29 -7.32 7.32
N GLU A 67 -0.09 -6.88 8.56
CA GLU A 67 0.65 -5.65 8.84
C GLU A 67 2.14 -5.85 8.53
N ILE A 68 2.75 -4.86 7.88
CA ILE A 68 4.17 -4.85 7.52
C ILE A 68 4.86 -3.61 8.07
N SER A 69 6.19 -3.66 8.16
CA SER A 69 6.96 -2.49 8.58
C SER A 69 6.96 -1.41 7.49
N LYS A 70 7.20 -0.15 7.90
CA LYS A 70 7.42 0.94 6.94
C LYS A 70 8.58 0.65 5.99
N ALA A 71 9.65 0.03 6.49
CA ALA A 71 10.83 -0.27 5.68
C ALA A 71 10.50 -1.26 4.56
N ASP A 72 9.70 -2.30 4.86
CA ASP A 72 9.25 -3.26 3.85
C ASP A 72 8.29 -2.61 2.86
N PHE A 73 7.40 -1.73 3.34
CA PHE A 73 6.50 -0.97 2.48
C PHE A 73 7.25 -0.09 1.48
N GLU A 74 8.26 0.67 1.91
CA GLU A 74 9.04 1.54 1.01
C GLU A 74 9.82 0.74 -0.04
N LYS A 75 10.26 -0.48 0.29
CA LYS A 75 10.90 -1.39 -0.69
C LYS A 75 9.92 -1.91 -1.73
N LEU A 76 8.71 -2.27 -1.31
CA LEU A 76 7.69 -2.87 -2.18
C LEU A 76 6.91 -1.84 -3.00
N LYS A 77 6.81 -0.60 -2.52
CA LYS A 77 6.10 0.50 -3.17
C LYS A 77 6.47 0.72 -4.65
N PRO A 78 7.75 0.82 -5.05
CA PRO A 78 8.09 1.04 -6.46
C PRO A 78 7.66 -0.11 -7.38
N LEU A 79 7.71 -1.35 -6.90
CA LEU A 79 7.20 -2.50 -7.65
C LEU A 79 5.68 -2.45 -7.79
N ALA A 80 4.96 -2.14 -6.70
CA ALA A 80 3.51 -2.02 -6.73
C ALA A 80 3.03 -0.91 -7.67
N GLU A 81 3.69 0.25 -7.66
CA GLU A 81 3.41 1.37 -8.56
C GLU A 81 3.68 1.00 -10.03
N LEU A 82 4.78 0.28 -10.29
CA LEU A 82 5.10 -0.19 -11.64
C LEU A 82 4.07 -1.20 -12.15
N ASN A 83 3.62 -2.13 -11.31
CA ASN A 83 2.61 -3.11 -11.67
C ASN A 83 1.26 -2.45 -12.02
N VAL A 84 0.89 -1.36 -11.35
CA VAL A 84 -0.32 -0.59 -11.71
C VAL A 84 -0.24 -0.03 -13.12
N LEU A 85 0.92 0.48 -13.53
CA LEU A 85 1.10 1.01 -14.89
C LEU A 85 0.89 -0.07 -15.96
N VAL A 86 1.35 -1.30 -15.71
CA VAL A 86 1.08 -2.43 -16.63
C VAL A 86 -0.39 -2.79 -16.65
N VAL A 87 -1.03 -2.89 -15.48
CA VAL A 87 -2.45 -3.23 -15.37
C VAL A 87 -3.34 -2.21 -16.07
N ASN A 88 -2.93 -0.94 -16.10
CA ASN A 88 -3.64 0.13 -16.77
C ASN A 88 -3.30 0.26 -18.27
N ASP A 89 -2.45 -0.61 -18.83
CA ASP A 89 -1.90 -0.51 -20.19
C ASP A 89 -1.16 0.82 -20.46
N ASP A 90 -0.63 1.46 -19.41
CA ASP A 90 0.10 2.73 -19.50
C ASP A 90 1.53 2.54 -20.02
N ILE A 91 2.08 1.32 -19.93
CA ILE A 91 3.44 0.96 -20.39
C ILE A 91 3.45 -0.40 -21.08
N SER A 92 4.38 -0.62 -22.01
CA SER A 92 4.55 -1.92 -22.68
C SER A 92 5.25 -2.95 -21.78
N GLU A 93 5.13 -4.24 -22.11
CA GLU A 93 5.83 -5.32 -21.42
C GLU A 93 7.36 -5.19 -21.46
N GLU A 94 7.88 -4.64 -22.57
CA GLU A 94 9.31 -4.38 -22.77
C GLU A 94 9.80 -3.31 -21.79
N GLU A 95 9.05 -2.21 -21.69
CA GLU A 95 9.33 -1.11 -20.76
C GLU A 95 9.18 -1.54 -19.30
N TYR A 96 8.18 -2.38 -19.00
CA TYR A 96 8.02 -2.99 -17.69
C TYR A 96 9.24 -3.81 -17.29
N SER A 97 9.72 -4.67 -18.19
CA SER A 97 10.87 -5.55 -17.94
C SER A 97 12.14 -4.76 -17.67
N GLU A 98 12.37 -3.69 -18.44
CA GLU A 98 13.51 -2.79 -18.24
C GLU A 98 13.44 -2.10 -16.86
N ARG A 99 12.28 -1.52 -16.52
CA ARG A 99 12.09 -0.83 -15.23
C ARG A 99 12.17 -1.79 -14.05
N ARG A 100 11.62 -3.00 -14.16
CA ARG A 100 11.68 -4.04 -13.12
C ARG A 100 13.12 -4.49 -12.85
N SER A 101 13.95 -4.65 -13.88
CA SER A 101 15.36 -5.02 -13.72
C SER A 101 16.17 -4.01 -12.89
N LYS A 102 15.81 -2.71 -12.97
CA LYS A 102 16.45 -1.64 -12.21
C LYS A 102 16.04 -1.65 -10.73
N ILE A 103 14.87 -2.20 -10.41
CA ILE A 103 14.34 -2.29 -9.04
C ILE A 103 14.89 -3.53 -8.31
N ASN A 104 15.15 -4.63 -9.03
CA ASN A 104 15.63 -5.91 -8.48
C ASN A 104 17.11 -5.93 -8.06
N HIS A 105 17.77 -4.77 -8.00
CA HIS A 105 19.21 -4.65 -7.74
C HIS A 105 19.55 -4.46 -6.24
N TYR A 106 18.85 -5.16 -5.33
CA TYR A 106 19.08 -5.10 -3.88
C TYR A 106 19.26 -6.48 -3.24
#